data_AF-A0A8D8THA8-F1
#
_entry.id   AF-A0A8D8THA8-F1
#
_cell.length_a   1.000
_cell.length_b   1.000
_cell.length_c   1.000
_cell.angle_alpha   90.00
_cell.angle_beta   90.00
_cell.angle_gamma   90.00
#
_symmetry.space_group_name_H-M   'P 1'
#
loop_
_entity.id
_entity.type
_entity.pdbx_description
1 polymer ?
#
loop_
_entity_poly.entity_id
_entity_poly.type
_entity_poly.pdbx_seq_one_letter_code
_entity_poly.pdbx_strand_id
1 'polypeptide(L)'
;MSDDDPAYYNAWTSVMGPAQNQLLCAWHVIQNFKKNIRNKVHAKPQNEKEKILEKCVSLMGEQEEENFQRSAKLLLEELVEDPDTRELGDYLEKYYMKRANVWALCYRKHLGINTNMYLEALHKKIKYSYLNGKKVRRLDLAINVLMKITRDIVFERITKVAENVETTKMKISLSHVASETIDHCDIQFKTNSSWRVNSSTSGNYCKVTRSKTKCPVEYCPLSCT
;
A
#
# COMPACT_ATOMS: atom_id res chain seq x y z
N MET A 1 -6.94 -3.35 -7.10
CA MET A 1 -7.13 -1.98 -6.57
C MET A 1 -7.53 -1.07 -7.72
N SER A 2 -8.63 -0.33 -7.61
CA SER A 2 -9.19 0.47 -8.71
C SER A 2 -9.43 1.93 -8.31
N ASP A 3 -9.86 2.75 -9.27
CA ASP A 3 -10.54 4.02 -8.98
C ASP A 3 -11.92 3.76 -8.33
N ASP A 4 -12.52 4.83 -7.84
CA ASP A 4 -13.83 4.91 -7.20
C ASP A 4 -14.97 5.18 -8.21
N ASP A 5 -14.85 4.60 -9.40
CA ASP A 5 -15.92 4.58 -10.40
C ASP A 5 -16.59 3.19 -10.38
N PRO A 6 -17.92 3.12 -10.14
CA PRO A 6 -18.66 1.86 -10.13
C PRO A 6 -18.47 1.02 -11.41
N ALA A 7 -18.21 1.65 -12.57
CA ALA A 7 -18.02 0.97 -13.84
C ALA A 7 -16.90 -0.09 -13.76
N TYR A 8 -15.79 0.19 -13.06
CA TYR A 8 -14.68 -0.74 -12.96
C TYR A 8 -15.06 -2.01 -12.20
N TYR A 9 -15.69 -1.87 -11.04
CA TYR A 9 -16.04 -3.03 -10.21
C TYR A 9 -17.22 -3.82 -10.80
N ASN A 10 -18.18 -3.13 -11.43
CA ASN A 10 -19.28 -3.78 -12.12
C ASN A 10 -18.78 -4.61 -13.31
N ALA A 11 -17.87 -4.06 -14.13
CA ALA A 11 -17.25 -4.78 -15.25
C ALA A 11 -16.36 -5.94 -14.78
N TRP A 12 -15.63 -5.77 -13.67
CA TRP A 12 -14.88 -6.88 -13.08
C TRP A 12 -15.83 -8.01 -12.66
N THR A 13 -16.87 -7.67 -11.91
CA THR A 13 -17.80 -8.65 -11.34
C THR A 13 -18.56 -9.41 -12.43
N SER A 14 -18.90 -8.75 -13.53
CA SER A 14 -19.61 -9.41 -14.65
C SER A 14 -18.75 -10.44 -15.39
N VAL A 15 -17.42 -10.26 -15.43
CA VAL A 15 -16.50 -11.13 -16.17
C VAL A 15 -15.82 -12.16 -15.26
N MET A 16 -15.35 -11.71 -14.10
CA MET A 16 -14.51 -12.47 -13.18
C MET A 16 -15.28 -12.99 -11.96
N GLY A 17 -16.53 -12.56 -11.76
CA GLY A 17 -17.28 -12.80 -10.52
C GLY A 17 -16.90 -11.87 -9.37
N PRO A 18 -17.58 -11.97 -8.21
CA PRO A 18 -17.33 -11.11 -7.06
C PRO A 18 -15.91 -11.33 -6.52
N ALA A 19 -15.17 -10.24 -6.32
CA ALA A 19 -13.85 -10.32 -5.71
C ALA A 19 -13.99 -10.55 -4.19
N GLN A 20 -13.10 -11.38 -3.63
CA GLN A 20 -13.02 -11.57 -2.18
C GLN A 20 -12.75 -10.25 -1.44
N ASN A 21 -11.93 -9.38 -2.03
CA ASN A 21 -11.60 -8.06 -1.48
C ASN A 21 -11.67 -6.99 -2.58
N GLN A 22 -12.61 -6.05 -2.45
CA GLN A 22 -12.67 -4.85 -3.29
C GLN A 22 -11.85 -3.73 -2.64
N LEU A 23 -10.79 -3.26 -3.31
CA LEU A 23 -9.91 -2.23 -2.76
C LEU A 23 -9.85 -1.00 -3.66
N LEU A 24 -10.06 0.18 -3.09
CA LEU A 24 -9.84 1.47 -3.74
C LEU A 24 -8.38 1.92 -3.64
N CYS A 25 -7.92 2.62 -4.67
CA CYS A 25 -6.60 3.22 -4.70
C CYS A 25 -6.53 4.43 -3.77
N ALA A 26 -5.57 4.43 -2.83
CA ALA A 26 -5.41 5.51 -1.85
C ALA A 26 -5.27 6.88 -2.53
N TRP A 27 -4.51 6.96 -3.62
CA TRP A 27 -4.38 8.21 -4.38
C TRP A 27 -5.71 8.72 -4.91
N HIS A 28 -6.54 7.85 -5.50
CA HIS A 28 -7.86 8.24 -6.02
C HIS A 28 -8.81 8.68 -4.89
N VAL A 29 -8.78 8.00 -3.74
CA VAL A 29 -9.53 8.42 -2.55
C VAL A 29 -9.09 9.81 -2.09
N ILE A 30 -7.78 10.09 -2.02
CA ILE A 30 -7.25 11.41 -1.66
C ILE A 30 -7.68 12.48 -2.68
N GLN A 31 -7.63 12.18 -3.99
CA GLN A 31 -8.09 13.12 -5.01
C GLN A 31 -9.59 13.41 -4.89
N ASN A 32 -10.41 12.40 -4.59
CA ASN A 32 -11.83 12.57 -4.36
C ASN A 32 -12.12 13.39 -3.10
N PHE A 33 -11.38 13.18 -2.00
CA PHE A 33 -11.45 14.05 -0.83
C PHE A 33 -11.13 15.50 -1.20
N LYS A 34 -10.00 15.76 -1.88
CA LYS A 34 -9.62 17.11 -2.34
C LYS A 34 -10.71 17.76 -3.19
N LYS A 35 -11.26 17.01 -4.15
CA LYS A 35 -12.31 17.49 -5.05
C LYS A 35 -13.58 17.86 -4.28
N ASN A 36 -14.03 17.00 -3.36
CA ASN A 36 -15.24 17.26 -2.59
C ASN A 36 -15.05 18.38 -1.57
N ILE A 37 -13.91 18.46 -0.88
CA ILE A 37 -13.58 19.60 -0.01
C ILE A 37 -13.63 20.90 -0.80
N ARG A 38 -13.01 20.96 -1.98
CA ARG A 38 -13.03 22.17 -2.83
C ARG A 38 -14.45 22.55 -3.27
N ASN A 39 -15.28 21.56 -3.58
CA ASN A 39 -16.60 21.77 -4.16
C ASN A 39 -17.70 21.98 -3.13
N LYS A 40 -17.51 21.57 -1.88
CA LYS A 40 -18.54 21.58 -0.82
C LYS A 40 -18.23 22.51 0.35
N VAL A 41 -16.96 22.91 0.49
CA VAL A 41 -16.53 23.86 1.52
C VAL A 41 -16.15 25.15 0.82
N HIS A 42 -16.96 26.19 0.94
CA HIS A 42 -16.83 27.40 0.14
C HIS A 42 -16.22 28.56 0.93
N ALA A 43 -16.70 28.79 2.15
CA ALA A 43 -16.36 29.96 2.94
C ALA A 43 -15.02 29.83 3.67
N LYS A 44 -14.55 28.61 3.98
CA LYS A 44 -13.26 28.42 4.65
C LYS A 44 -12.07 28.79 3.75
N PRO A 45 -11.00 29.38 4.33
CA PRO A 45 -9.75 29.63 3.63
C PRO A 45 -9.00 28.32 3.30
N GLN A 46 -8.03 28.42 2.39
CA GLN A 46 -7.31 27.26 1.85
C GLN A 46 -6.58 26.43 2.92
N ASN A 47 -5.99 27.08 3.93
CA ASN A 47 -5.33 26.42 5.06
C ASN A 47 -6.29 25.56 5.90
N GLU A 48 -7.53 26.01 6.08
CA GLU A 48 -8.55 25.22 6.80
C GLU A 48 -9.01 24.02 5.96
N LYS A 49 -9.15 24.19 4.64
CA LYS A 49 -9.43 23.06 3.73
C LYS A 49 -8.31 22.01 3.75
N GLU A 50 -7.06 22.44 3.88
CA GLU A 50 -5.90 21.57 4.02
C GLU A 50 -5.93 20.80 5.34
N LYS A 51 -6.29 21.44 6.46
CA LYS A 51 -6.49 20.73 7.75
C LYS A 51 -7.59 19.67 7.67
N ILE A 52 -8.71 19.96 7.01
CA ILE A 52 -9.79 18.98 6.80
C ILE A 52 -9.26 17.79 5.99
N LEU A 53 -8.48 18.07 4.93
CA LEU A 53 -7.86 17.02 4.13
C LEU A 53 -6.89 16.18 4.97
N GLU A 54 -6.04 16.80 5.78
CA GLU A 54 -5.10 16.09 6.67
C GLU A 54 -5.84 15.15 7.62
N LYS A 55 -6.95 15.59 8.21
CA LYS A 55 -7.82 14.73 9.03
C LYS A 55 -8.36 13.53 8.25
N CYS A 56 -8.84 13.75 7.02
CA CYS A 56 -9.33 12.67 6.16
C CYS A 56 -8.22 11.68 5.77
N VAL A 57 -7.02 12.17 5.49
CA VAL A 57 -5.84 11.34 5.16
C VAL A 57 -5.36 10.57 6.37
N SER A 58 -5.32 11.19 7.55
CA SER A 58 -5.02 10.54 8.82
C SER A 58 -5.99 9.39 9.09
N LEU A 59 -7.30 9.65 8.93
CA LEU A 59 -8.34 8.64 9.07
C LEU A 59 -8.16 7.45 8.10
N MET A 60 -7.78 7.72 6.85
CA MET A 60 -7.48 6.67 5.86
C MET A 60 -6.28 5.81 6.25
N GLY A 61 -5.28 6.40 6.89
CA GLY A 61 -4.04 5.74 7.32
C GLY A 61 -4.11 5.07 8.70
N GLU A 62 -5.25 5.14 9.39
CA GLU A 62 -5.43 4.54 10.70
C GLU A 62 -5.24 3.01 10.64
N GLN A 63 -4.54 2.45 11.64
CA GLN A 63 -4.15 1.03 11.64
C GLN A 63 -5.13 0.16 12.42
N GLU A 64 -5.78 0.75 13.43
CA GLU A 64 -6.71 0.03 14.29
C GLU A 64 -8.16 0.44 14.05
N GLU A 65 -9.03 -0.57 13.97
CA GLU A 65 -10.45 -0.37 13.63
C GLU A 65 -11.18 0.46 14.69
N GLU A 66 -10.88 0.26 15.98
CA GLU A 66 -11.48 1.05 17.07
C GLU A 66 -11.08 2.53 17.01
N ASN A 67 -9.80 2.81 16.71
CA ASN A 67 -9.32 4.18 16.53
C ASN A 67 -9.95 4.81 15.29
N PHE A 68 -10.09 4.04 14.21
CA PHE A 68 -10.75 4.49 13.00
C PHE A 68 -12.20 4.91 13.28
N GLN A 69 -12.97 4.06 13.96
CA GLN A 69 -14.36 4.33 14.29
C GLN A 69 -14.50 5.59 15.17
N ARG A 70 -13.63 5.73 16.18
CA ARG A 70 -13.61 6.91 17.06
C ARG A 70 -13.29 8.18 16.28
N SER A 71 -12.22 8.17 15.49
CA SER A 71 -11.77 9.31 14.70
C SER A 71 -12.76 9.67 13.58
N ALA A 72 -13.40 8.67 12.95
CA ALA A 72 -14.43 8.88 11.95
C ALA A 72 -15.65 9.59 12.56
N LYS A 73 -16.11 9.12 13.74
CA LYS A 73 -17.23 9.75 14.44
C LYS A 73 -16.93 11.20 14.79
N LEU A 74 -15.78 11.47 15.40
CA LEU A 74 -15.37 12.84 15.77
C LEU A 74 -15.25 13.75 14.55
N LEU A 75 -14.69 13.25 13.45
CA LEU A 75 -14.57 14.01 12.20
C LEU A 75 -15.95 14.36 11.63
N LEU A 76 -16.89 13.41 11.61
CA LEU A 76 -18.25 13.67 11.11
C LEU A 76 -18.99 14.67 11.99
N GLU A 77 -18.90 14.53 13.32
CA GLU A 77 -19.51 15.46 14.27
C GLU A 77 -18.99 16.88 14.05
N GLU A 78 -17.66 17.05 13.95
CA GLU A 78 -17.03 18.35 13.67
C GLU A 78 -17.50 18.94 12.32
N LEU A 79 -17.59 18.12 11.27
CA LEU A 79 -17.99 18.60 9.95
C LEU A 79 -19.47 18.99 9.89
N VAL A 80 -20.35 18.29 10.61
CA VAL A 80 -21.80 18.55 10.61
C VAL A 80 -22.17 19.73 11.50
N GLU A 81 -21.40 19.97 12.57
CA GLU A 81 -21.59 21.09 13.49
C GLU A 81 -21.39 22.45 12.78
N ASP A 82 -20.38 22.56 11.91
CA ASP A 82 -20.13 23.77 11.12
C ASP A 82 -20.98 23.80 9.83
N PRO A 83 -21.83 24.83 9.64
CA PRO A 83 -22.67 24.97 8.45
C PRO A 83 -21.92 24.95 7.11
N ASP A 84 -20.68 25.45 7.03
CA ASP A 84 -19.89 25.47 5.78
C ASP A 84 -19.31 24.09 5.42
N THR A 85 -19.17 23.18 6.41
CA THR A 85 -18.66 21.83 6.18
C THR A 85 -19.71 20.74 6.22
N ARG A 86 -20.95 21.07 6.60
CA ARG A 86 -22.03 20.09 6.75
C ARG A 86 -22.27 19.26 5.49
N GLU A 87 -22.29 19.90 4.32
CA GLU A 87 -22.49 19.18 3.05
C GLU A 87 -21.36 18.17 2.80
N LEU A 88 -20.13 18.49 3.21
CA LEU A 88 -19.01 17.55 3.14
C LEU A 88 -19.18 16.39 4.15
N GLY A 89 -19.62 16.68 5.37
CA GLY A 89 -19.93 15.68 6.40
C GLY A 89 -20.96 14.66 5.90
N ASP A 90 -22.10 15.15 5.40
CA ASP A 90 -23.18 14.32 4.86
C ASP A 90 -22.70 13.46 3.68
N TYR A 91 -21.85 14.04 2.81
CA TYR A 91 -21.25 13.32 1.69
C TYR A 91 -20.33 12.18 2.17
N LEU A 92 -19.43 12.45 3.12
CA LEU A 92 -18.52 11.44 3.64
C LEU A 92 -19.26 10.30 4.34
N GLU A 93 -20.25 10.63 5.18
CA GLU A 93 -21.08 9.65 5.85
C GLU A 93 -21.82 8.74 4.85
N LYS A 94 -22.44 9.34 3.83
CA LYS A 94 -23.23 8.60 2.84
C LYS A 94 -22.39 7.72 1.92
N TYR A 95 -21.26 8.22 1.42
CA TYR A 95 -20.52 7.57 0.33
C TYR A 95 -19.19 6.90 0.74
N TYR A 96 -18.58 7.30 1.85
CA TYR A 96 -17.30 6.74 2.30
C TYR A 96 -17.44 5.88 3.55
N MET A 97 -18.12 6.36 4.59
CA MET A 97 -18.12 5.69 5.90
C MET A 97 -18.80 4.32 5.87
N LYS A 98 -19.87 4.18 5.08
CA LYS A 98 -20.60 2.90 4.90
C LYS A 98 -19.79 1.79 4.23
N ARG A 99 -18.66 2.13 3.60
CA ARG A 99 -17.79 1.19 2.88
C ARG A 99 -16.32 1.41 3.24
N ALA A 100 -16.04 1.70 4.51
CA ALA A 100 -14.69 1.91 5.02
C ALA A 100 -13.73 0.76 4.69
N ASN A 101 -14.25 -0.47 4.63
CA ASN A 101 -13.51 -1.68 4.27
C ASN A 101 -12.83 -1.62 2.89
N VAL A 102 -13.34 -0.84 1.94
CA VAL A 102 -12.73 -0.75 0.61
C VAL A 102 -11.58 0.27 0.52
N TRP A 103 -11.49 1.24 1.45
CA TRP A 103 -10.55 2.36 1.33
C TRP A 103 -9.62 2.59 2.53
N ALA A 104 -10.06 2.31 3.76
CA ALA A 104 -9.27 2.57 4.96
C ALA A 104 -8.24 1.45 5.23
N LEU A 105 -7.08 1.82 5.79
CA LEU A 105 -5.95 0.91 6.00
C LEU A 105 -6.22 -0.15 7.06
N CYS A 106 -6.92 0.20 8.15
CA CYS A 106 -7.25 -0.70 9.25
C CYS A 106 -8.00 -1.97 8.82
N TYR A 107 -8.75 -1.91 7.71
CA TYR A 107 -9.48 -3.06 7.15
C TYR A 107 -8.69 -3.86 6.10
N ARG A 108 -7.44 -3.48 5.79
CA ARG A 108 -6.58 -4.14 4.78
C ARG A 108 -5.60 -5.14 5.38
N LYS A 109 -5.80 -5.54 6.63
CA LYS A 109 -4.92 -6.46 7.36
C LYS A 109 -4.71 -7.73 6.53
N HIS A 110 -3.45 -8.13 6.37
CA HIS A 110 -3.02 -9.34 5.66
C HIS A 110 -3.17 -9.36 4.12
N LEU A 111 -3.53 -8.24 3.47
CA LEU A 111 -3.69 -8.21 2.00
C LEU A 111 -2.38 -7.99 1.23
N GLY A 112 -1.27 -7.65 1.91
CA GLY A 112 0.04 -7.43 1.28
C GLY A 112 0.13 -6.22 0.34
N ILE A 113 -0.96 -5.46 0.17
CA ILE A 113 -1.07 -4.30 -0.71
C ILE A 113 -1.21 -3.05 0.16
N ASN A 114 -0.09 -2.63 0.75
CA ASN A 114 -0.08 -1.48 1.67
C ASN A 114 0.27 -0.16 0.98
N THR A 115 0.86 -0.17 -0.22
CA THR A 115 1.38 1.06 -0.84
C THR A 115 1.05 1.16 -2.32
N ASN A 116 0.56 2.35 -2.71
CA ASN A 116 0.46 2.77 -4.10
C ASN A 116 1.83 3.17 -4.70
N MET A 117 2.91 3.02 -3.93
CA MET A 117 4.25 3.54 -4.20
C MET A 117 4.82 3.03 -5.52
N TYR A 118 4.66 1.73 -5.83
CA TYR A 118 5.17 1.15 -7.07
C TYR A 118 4.45 1.70 -8.31
N LEU A 119 3.13 1.84 -8.23
CA LEU A 119 2.32 2.40 -9.32
C LEU A 119 2.60 3.89 -9.50
N GLU A 120 2.74 4.65 -8.41
CA GLU A 120 3.11 6.07 -8.46
C GLU A 120 4.52 6.28 -9.01
N ALA A 121 5.49 5.45 -8.61
CA ALA A 121 6.85 5.48 -9.14
C ALA A 121 6.86 5.18 -10.64
N LEU A 122 6.11 4.16 -11.09
CA LEU A 122 5.97 3.85 -12.51
C LEU A 122 5.31 5.00 -13.27
N HIS A 123 4.21 5.56 -12.76
CA HIS A 123 3.51 6.68 -13.39
C HIS A 123 4.42 7.93 -13.47
N LYS A 124 5.20 8.21 -12.42
CA LYS A 124 6.18 9.30 -12.40
C LYS A 124 7.28 9.07 -13.45
N LYS A 125 7.79 7.84 -13.55
CA LYS A 125 8.78 7.45 -14.58
C LYS A 125 8.22 7.66 -15.98
N ILE A 126 7.02 7.17 -16.27
CA ILE A 126 6.32 7.40 -17.56
C ILE A 126 6.21 8.90 -17.83
N LYS A 127 5.62 9.65 -16.90
CA LYS A 127 5.29 11.07 -17.10
C LYS A 127 6.54 11.93 -17.29
N TYR A 128 7.56 11.77 -16.45
CA TYR A 128 8.69 12.70 -16.44
C TYR A 128 9.88 12.21 -17.25
N SER A 129 10.20 10.92 -17.24
CA SER A 129 11.37 10.38 -17.94
C SER A 129 11.10 10.08 -19.42
N TYR A 130 9.86 9.75 -19.78
CA TYR A 130 9.52 9.36 -21.16
C TYR A 130 8.63 10.38 -21.88
N LEU A 131 7.76 11.08 -21.15
CA LEU A 131 6.83 12.05 -21.72
C LEU A 131 7.20 13.52 -21.47
N ASN A 132 8.30 13.79 -20.74
CA ASN A 132 8.76 15.15 -20.41
C ASN A 132 7.66 16.03 -19.77
N GLY A 133 6.80 15.41 -18.94
CA GLY A 133 5.68 16.06 -18.28
C GLY A 133 4.48 16.37 -19.19
N LYS A 134 4.55 16.07 -20.50
CA LYS A 134 3.51 16.40 -21.47
C LYS A 134 2.38 15.37 -21.45
N LYS A 135 1.15 15.84 -21.63
CA LYS A 135 -0.02 14.96 -21.82
C LYS A 135 0.00 14.41 -23.24
N VAL A 136 -0.05 13.09 -23.38
CA VAL A 136 -0.15 12.42 -24.67
C VAL A 136 -1.62 12.29 -25.06
N ARG A 137 -2.01 12.88 -26.20
CA ARG A 137 -3.36 12.74 -26.77
C ARG A 137 -3.45 11.59 -27.78
N ARG A 138 -2.31 11.20 -28.35
CA ARG A 138 -2.19 10.18 -29.40
C ARG A 138 -1.90 8.81 -28.81
N LEU A 139 -2.80 7.85 -29.05
CA LEU A 139 -2.69 6.51 -28.50
C LEU A 139 -1.43 5.78 -28.98
N ASP A 140 -1.08 5.92 -30.25
CA ASP A 140 0.11 5.29 -30.85
C ASP A 140 1.40 5.74 -30.17
N LEU A 141 1.51 7.03 -29.83
CA LEU A 141 2.65 7.56 -29.08
C LEU A 141 2.72 6.98 -27.66
N ALA A 142 1.56 6.83 -27.00
CA ALA A 142 1.49 6.24 -25.66
C ALA A 142 1.95 4.77 -25.70
N ILE A 143 1.49 3.99 -26.68
CA ILE A 143 1.90 2.60 -26.86
C ILE A 143 3.41 2.52 -27.10
N ASN A 144 3.96 3.34 -27.99
CA ASN A 144 5.40 3.35 -28.26
C ASN A 144 6.22 3.67 -26.99
N VAL A 145 5.76 4.61 -26.17
CA VAL A 145 6.37 4.93 -24.88
C VAL A 145 6.35 3.74 -23.92
N LEU A 146 5.21 3.04 -23.81
CA LEU A 146 5.11 1.84 -22.99
C LEU A 146 6.07 0.74 -23.47
N MET A 147 6.17 0.51 -24.79
CA MET A 147 7.10 -0.45 -25.36
C MET A 147 8.56 -0.08 -25.05
N LYS A 148 8.91 1.21 -25.15
CA LYS A 148 10.23 1.73 -24.79
C LYS A 148 10.55 1.47 -23.32
N ILE A 149 9.60 1.73 -22.42
CA ILE A 149 9.75 1.49 -20.98
C ILE A 149 9.99 0.01 -20.70
N THR A 150 9.20 -0.88 -21.31
CA THR A 150 9.35 -2.32 -21.15
C THR A 150 10.75 -2.78 -21.57
N ARG A 151 11.22 -2.32 -22.73
CA ARG A 151 12.58 -2.63 -23.21
C ARG A 151 13.64 -2.15 -22.24
N ASP A 152 13.54 -0.90 -21.77
CA ASP A 152 14.53 -0.33 -20.86
C ASP A 152 14.54 -1.05 -19.50
N ILE A 153 13.37 -1.46 -18.97
CA ILE A 153 13.27 -2.27 -17.74
C ILE A 153 13.93 -3.65 -17.92
N VAL A 154 13.69 -4.30 -19.05
CA VAL A 154 14.31 -5.60 -19.36
C VAL A 154 15.82 -5.46 -19.48
N PHE A 155 16.29 -4.41 -20.17
CA PHE A 155 17.72 -4.15 -20.30
C PHE A 155 18.37 -3.86 -18.94
N GLU A 156 17.77 -3.00 -18.11
CA GLU A 156 18.24 -2.72 -16.74
C GLU A 156 18.35 -4.00 -15.91
N ARG A 157 17.40 -4.94 -16.06
CA ARG A 157 17.45 -6.24 -15.39
C ARG A 157 18.61 -7.11 -15.90
N ILE A 158 18.83 -7.16 -17.21
CA ILE A 158 19.94 -7.92 -17.82
C ILE A 158 21.27 -7.38 -17.32
N THR A 159 21.45 -6.05 -17.31
CA THR A 159 22.66 -5.40 -16.78
C THR A 159 22.89 -5.76 -15.32
N LYS A 160 21.87 -5.66 -14.47
CA LYS A 160 21.97 -6.03 -13.05
C LYS A 160 22.34 -7.49 -12.84
N VAL A 161 21.83 -8.40 -13.68
CA VAL A 161 22.19 -9.83 -13.64
C VAL A 161 23.64 -10.03 -14.09
N ALA A 162 24.08 -9.36 -15.16
CA ALA A 162 25.45 -9.45 -15.66
C ALA A 162 26.47 -8.90 -14.65
N GLU A 163 26.11 -7.85 -13.92
CA GLU A 163 26.92 -7.24 -12.86
C GLU A 163 26.84 -7.99 -11.52
N ASN A 164 26.11 -9.11 -11.44
CA ASN A 164 25.83 -9.85 -10.21
C ASN A 164 25.31 -8.96 -9.05
N VAL A 165 24.49 -7.96 -9.38
CA VAL A 165 23.90 -7.08 -8.37
C VAL A 165 22.94 -7.88 -7.50
N GLU A 166 23.32 -8.07 -6.25
CA GLU A 166 22.52 -8.85 -5.29
C GLU A 166 21.14 -8.22 -5.07
N THR A 167 20.10 -8.97 -5.41
CA THR A 167 18.73 -8.59 -5.06
C THR A 167 18.41 -8.96 -3.61
N THR A 168 17.43 -8.28 -3.02
CA THR A 168 16.94 -8.62 -1.66
C THR A 168 16.51 -10.09 -1.56
N LYS A 169 15.89 -10.65 -2.61
CA LYS A 169 15.51 -12.08 -2.64
C LYS A 169 16.74 -12.99 -2.63
N MET A 170 17.77 -12.66 -3.41
CA MET A 170 19.04 -13.41 -3.37
C MET A 170 19.68 -13.34 -1.98
N LYS A 171 19.73 -12.15 -1.36
CA LYS A 171 20.24 -12.00 0.01
C LYS A 171 19.49 -12.85 1.03
N ILE A 172 18.16 -12.88 0.95
CA ILE A 172 17.34 -13.71 1.84
C ILE A 172 17.65 -15.21 1.62
N SER A 173 17.73 -15.65 0.36
CA SER A 173 18.06 -17.04 0.03
C SER A 173 19.45 -17.44 0.50
N LEU A 174 20.46 -16.58 0.29
CA LEU A 174 21.83 -16.81 0.75
C LEU A 174 21.90 -16.83 2.30
N SER A 175 21.17 -15.92 2.95
CA SER A 175 21.10 -15.87 4.42
C SER A 175 20.40 -17.12 4.98
N HIS A 176 19.39 -17.65 4.28
CA HIS A 176 18.72 -18.90 4.65
C HIS A 176 19.69 -20.08 4.58
N VAL A 177 20.38 -20.26 3.44
CA VAL A 177 21.38 -21.32 3.28
C VAL A 177 22.49 -21.21 4.33
N ALA A 178 22.99 -20.00 4.59
CA ALA A 178 23.97 -19.77 5.66
C ALA A 178 23.42 -20.14 7.04
N SER A 179 22.13 -19.90 7.29
CA SER A 179 21.50 -20.26 8.56
C SER A 179 21.32 -21.77 8.77
N GLU A 180 21.16 -22.55 7.70
CA GLU A 180 21.12 -24.02 7.77
C GLU A 180 22.46 -24.61 8.23
N THR A 181 23.56 -23.91 7.97
CA THR A 181 24.91 -24.34 8.34
C THR A 181 25.37 -23.89 9.73
N ILE A 182 24.49 -23.23 10.50
CA ILE A 182 24.82 -22.80 11.87
C ILE A 182 24.97 -24.03 12.77
N ASP A 183 26.10 -24.13 13.47
CA ASP A 183 26.37 -25.22 14.39
C ASP A 183 25.38 -25.21 15.57
N HIS A 184 24.95 -26.39 16.00
CA HIS A 184 24.08 -26.53 17.16
C HIS A 184 24.70 -25.95 18.44
N CYS A 185 26.03 -25.90 18.55
CA CYS A 185 26.75 -25.32 19.67
C CYS A 185 26.55 -23.79 19.78
N ASP A 186 26.25 -23.12 18.66
CA ASP A 186 25.98 -21.68 18.60
C ASP A 186 24.51 -21.32 18.88
N ILE A 187 23.67 -22.32 19.17
CA ILE A 187 22.25 -22.17 19.46
C ILE A 187 21.98 -22.47 20.93
N GLN A 188 21.71 -21.43 21.72
CA GLN A 188 21.31 -21.56 23.11
C GLN A 188 19.79 -21.58 23.25
N PHE A 189 19.25 -22.67 23.77
CA PHE A 189 17.83 -22.81 24.07
C PHE A 189 17.48 -22.02 25.34
N LYS A 190 16.48 -21.13 25.27
CA LYS A 190 15.97 -20.41 26.45
C LYS A 190 14.60 -20.91 26.89
N THR A 191 13.67 -21.12 25.95
CA THR A 191 12.31 -21.65 26.21
C THR A 191 11.78 -22.41 24.99
N ASN A 192 10.66 -23.14 25.13
CA ASN A 192 10.00 -23.92 24.05
C ASN A 192 9.68 -23.15 22.76
N SER A 193 9.80 -21.83 22.74
CA SER A 193 9.57 -20.97 21.57
C SER A 193 10.60 -19.86 21.41
N SER A 194 11.71 -19.88 22.15
CA SER A 194 12.75 -18.86 22.03
C SER A 194 14.17 -19.41 22.11
N TRP A 195 14.99 -18.94 21.18
CA TRP A 195 16.39 -19.30 21.02
C TRP A 195 17.26 -18.04 21.05
N ARG A 196 18.49 -18.23 21.47
CA ARG A 196 19.56 -17.25 21.36
C ARG A 196 20.61 -17.83 20.42
N VAL A 197 20.86 -17.16 19.30
CA VAL A 197 21.78 -17.61 18.26
C VAL A 197 22.96 -16.65 18.19
N ASN A 198 24.18 -17.17 18.15
CA ASN A 198 25.36 -16.35 18.00
C ASN A 198 25.44 -15.75 16.58
N SER A 199 25.66 -14.44 16.46
CA SER A 199 25.77 -13.78 15.15
C SER A 199 27.14 -14.02 14.54
N SER A 200 27.17 -14.53 13.31
CA SER A 200 28.40 -14.70 12.52
C SER A 200 29.09 -13.40 12.12
N THR A 201 28.38 -12.27 12.15
CA THR A 201 28.87 -10.97 11.64
C THR A 201 29.20 -9.95 12.73
N SER A 202 28.58 -10.04 13.90
CA SER A 202 28.67 -8.98 14.93
C SER A 202 29.15 -9.46 16.29
N GLY A 203 29.41 -10.76 16.48
CA GLY A 203 29.82 -11.35 17.76
C GLY A 203 28.77 -11.18 18.88
N ASN A 204 27.58 -10.69 18.54
CA ASN A 204 26.47 -10.45 19.45
C ASN A 204 25.41 -11.55 19.28
N TYR A 205 24.64 -11.79 20.33
CA TYR A 205 23.56 -12.77 20.27
C TYR A 205 22.27 -12.19 19.71
N CYS A 206 21.67 -12.88 18.74
CA CYS A 206 20.33 -12.59 18.24
C CYS A 206 19.28 -13.41 19.02
N LYS A 207 18.20 -12.75 19.46
CA LYS A 207 17.03 -13.43 20.05
C LYS A 207 16.05 -13.79 18.95
N VAL A 208 15.78 -15.09 18.80
CA VAL A 208 14.81 -15.61 17.83
C VAL A 208 13.61 -16.18 18.60
N THR A 209 12.41 -15.78 18.21
CA THR A 209 11.17 -16.26 18.83
C THR A 209 10.21 -16.78 17.78
N ARG A 210 9.64 -17.96 17.99
CA ARG A 210 8.61 -18.51 17.11
C ARG A 210 7.28 -17.81 17.37
N SER A 211 6.83 -17.00 16.41
CA SER A 211 5.54 -16.29 16.49
C SER A 211 4.35 -17.18 16.13
N LYS A 212 4.47 -18.04 15.11
CA LYS A 212 3.41 -18.97 14.67
C LYS A 212 4.01 -20.32 14.27
N THR A 213 3.25 -21.40 14.43
CA THR A 213 3.66 -22.76 14.06
C THR A 213 3.49 -23.05 12.56
N LYS A 214 2.55 -22.37 11.90
CA LYS A 214 2.36 -22.42 10.45
C LYS A 214 2.24 -21.01 9.90
N CYS A 215 2.81 -20.79 8.71
CA CYS A 215 2.52 -19.58 7.95
C CYS A 215 1.05 -19.60 7.53
N PRO A 216 0.27 -18.53 7.74
CA PRO A 216 -1.13 -18.47 7.30
C PRO A 216 -1.27 -18.33 5.79
N VAL A 217 -0.16 -18.13 5.07
CA VAL A 217 -0.14 -17.99 3.61
C VAL A 217 0.11 -19.36 3.00
N GLU A 218 -0.85 -19.85 2.23
CA GLU A 218 -0.85 -21.18 1.58
C GLU A 218 0.35 -21.37 0.62
N TYR A 219 0.86 -20.26 0.06
CA TYR A 219 2.04 -20.22 -0.82
C TYR A 219 3.02 -19.16 -0.35
N CYS A 220 3.60 -19.32 0.84
CA CYS A 220 4.61 -18.38 1.34
C CYS A 220 5.88 -18.49 0.47
N PRO A 221 6.31 -17.44 -0.25
CA PRO A 221 7.53 -17.48 -1.08
C PRO A 221 8.83 -17.54 -0.25
N LEU A 222 8.70 -17.51 1.08
CA LEU A 222 9.77 -17.60 2.06
C LEU A 222 9.62 -18.85 2.94
N SER A 223 8.74 -19.80 2.59
CA SER A 223 8.70 -21.09 3.27
C SER A 223 9.98 -21.86 2.96
N CYS A 224 10.62 -22.38 4.01
CA CYS A 224 11.59 -23.45 3.85
C CYS A 224 10.85 -24.67 3.27
N THR A 225 11.33 -25.18 2.14
CA THR A 225 10.85 -26.43 1.51
C THR A 225 11.69 -27.60 1.96
#